data_AF-A0A6A6Y4X6-F1
#
_entry.id   AF-A0A6A6Y4X6-F1
#
_cell.length_a   1.000
_cell.length_b   1.000
_cell.length_c   1.000
_cell.angle_alpha   90.00
_cell.angle_beta   90.00
_cell.angle_gamma   90.00
#
_symmetry.space_group_name_H-M   'P 1'
#
loop_
_entity.id
_entity.type
_entity.pdbx_description
1 polymer ?
#
loop_
_entity_poly.entity_id
_entity_poly.type
_entity_poly.pdbx_seq_one_letter_code
_entity_poly.pdbx_strand_id
1 'polypeptide(L)'
;MHQLHCLKRVHHSYWPDRYYPNITEVEENNLQEYNLHCLQMLMNVVMCKADADPETLRWVEESKFPLGNRTSPHECVNWDTLREGTKRSRVDPFAPGVLVHPKFGPVVPDGRETIIGDENRQRFVINGTTVFIPENENNGR
;
A
#
# COMPACT_ATOMS: atom_id res chain seq x y z
N MET A 1 21.96 10.02 -0.94
CA MET A 1 21.54 11.31 -0.33
C MET A 1 20.21 11.81 -0.92
N HIS A 2 20.06 11.92 -2.25
CA HIS A 2 18.86 12.53 -2.87
C HIS A 2 17.55 11.76 -2.61
N GLN A 3 17.53 10.43 -2.74
CA GLN A 3 16.33 9.60 -2.49
C GLN A 3 15.76 9.76 -1.06
N LEU A 4 16.62 9.74 -0.04
CA LEU A 4 16.22 9.89 1.35
C LEU A 4 15.67 11.30 1.62
N HIS A 5 16.25 12.32 1.00
CA HIS A 5 15.73 13.69 1.06
C HIS A 5 14.34 13.80 0.40
N CYS A 6 14.17 13.21 -0.79
CA CYS A 6 12.87 13.17 -1.48
C CYS A 6 11.81 12.45 -0.63
N LEU A 7 12.17 11.31 -0.02
CA LEU A 7 11.25 10.56 0.84
C LEU A 7 10.84 11.36 2.08
N LYS A 8 11.80 12.04 2.74
CA LYS A 8 11.50 12.94 3.86
C LYS A 8 10.54 14.05 3.44
N ARG A 9 10.70 14.59 2.23
CA ARG A 9 9.82 15.65 1.71
C ARG A 9 8.40 15.15 1.45
N VAL A 10 8.23 13.97 0.84
CA VAL A 10 6.91 13.31 0.71
C VAL A 10 6.29 13.05 2.09
N HIS A 11 7.07 12.58 3.07
CA HIS A 11 6.58 12.45 4.44
C HIS A 11 6.06 13.79 4.97
N HIS A 12 6.84 14.87 4.86
CA HIS A 12 6.41 16.18 5.35
C HIS A 12 5.15 16.71 4.65
N SER A 13 4.92 16.39 3.37
CA SER A 13 3.73 16.84 2.65
C SER A 13 2.43 16.22 3.17
N TYR A 14 2.49 15.10 3.90
CA TYR A 14 1.31 14.52 4.57
C TYR A 14 0.91 15.25 5.86
N TRP A 15 1.80 16.04 6.45
CA TRP A 15 1.52 16.80 7.68
C TRP A 15 1.92 18.28 7.52
N PRO A 16 1.28 19.01 6.58
CA PRO A 16 1.65 20.38 6.27
C PRO A 16 1.54 21.30 7.49
N ASP A 17 0.49 21.16 8.31
CA ASP A 17 0.30 21.97 9.53
C ASP A 17 1.48 21.89 10.51
N ARG A 18 2.16 20.73 10.56
CA ARG A 18 3.30 20.51 11.45
C ARG A 18 4.61 21.02 10.85
N TYR A 19 4.82 20.80 9.57
CA TYR A 19 6.12 21.00 8.92
C TYR A 19 6.23 22.31 8.15
N TYR A 20 5.11 22.91 7.78
CA TYR A 20 5.00 24.18 7.06
C TYR A 20 3.93 25.08 7.70
N PRO A 21 4.00 25.37 9.02
CA PRO A 21 3.03 26.23 9.66
C PRO A 21 3.12 27.64 9.06
N ASN A 22 1.96 28.25 8.79
CA ASN A 22 1.84 29.61 8.23
C ASN A 22 2.44 29.77 6.82
N ILE A 23 2.45 28.71 6.02
CA ILE A 23 2.85 28.78 4.61
C ILE A 23 1.91 29.71 3.83
N THR A 24 2.48 30.53 2.94
CA THR A 24 1.68 31.35 2.02
C THR A 24 1.23 30.54 0.80
N GLU A 25 0.21 31.01 0.09
CA GLU A 25 -0.29 30.34 -1.13
C GLU A 25 0.81 30.19 -2.21
N VAL A 26 1.70 31.17 -2.34
CA VAL A 26 2.82 31.09 -3.28
C VAL A 26 3.83 30.02 -2.85
N GLU A 27 4.12 29.92 -1.57
CA GLU A 27 5.01 28.90 -1.03
C GLU A 27 4.40 27.49 -1.10
N GLU A 28 3.07 27.38 -0.95
CA GLU A 28 2.35 26.12 -1.10
C GLU A 28 2.42 25.58 -2.53
N ASN A 29 2.19 26.45 -3.52
CA ASN A 29 2.36 26.09 -4.94
C ASN A 29 3.79 25.62 -5.23
N ASN A 30 4.78 26.35 -4.75
CA ASN A 30 6.18 25.95 -4.89
C ASN A 30 6.45 24.59 -4.21
N LEU A 31 5.91 24.39 -3.00
CA LEU A 31 6.03 23.13 -2.27
C LEU A 31 5.44 21.97 -3.06
N GLN A 32 4.29 22.16 -3.69
CA GLN A 32 3.65 21.16 -4.55
C GLN A 32 4.54 20.78 -5.74
N GLU A 33 5.10 21.74 -6.46
CA GLU A 33 6.01 21.48 -7.58
C GLU A 33 7.22 20.65 -7.14
N TYR A 34 7.84 21.00 -6.01
CA TYR A 34 8.97 20.23 -5.49
C TYR A 34 8.57 18.82 -5.04
N ASN A 35 7.38 18.66 -4.46
CA ASN A 35 6.88 17.34 -4.08
C ASN A 35 6.68 16.46 -5.32
N LEU A 36 6.14 17.02 -6.40
CA LEU A 36 5.97 16.31 -7.67
C LEU A 36 7.31 15.94 -8.31
N HIS A 37 8.28 16.84 -8.30
CA HIS A 37 9.65 16.53 -8.75
C HIS A 37 10.28 15.39 -7.94
N CYS A 38 10.15 15.45 -6.60
CA CYS A 38 10.65 14.40 -5.71
C CYS A 38 9.95 13.05 -5.95
N LEU A 39 8.63 13.08 -6.15
CA LEU A 39 7.84 11.89 -6.45
C LEU A 39 8.28 11.25 -7.78
N GLN A 40 8.46 12.06 -8.84
CA GLN A 40 8.96 11.56 -10.12
C GLN A 40 10.35 10.93 -9.99
N MET A 41 11.24 11.54 -9.20
CA MET A 41 12.58 10.98 -8.93
C MET A 41 12.51 9.64 -8.19
N LEU A 42 11.62 9.52 -7.19
CA LEU A 42 11.40 8.26 -6.47
C LEU A 42 10.80 7.19 -7.39
N MET A 43 9.82 7.55 -8.24
CA MET A 43 9.26 6.67 -9.25
C MET A 43 10.33 6.15 -10.21
N ASN A 44 11.21 7.02 -10.71
CA ASN A 44 12.32 6.62 -11.57
C ASN A 44 13.24 5.61 -10.88
N VAL A 45 13.53 5.82 -9.60
CA VAL A 45 14.35 4.88 -8.82
C VAL A 45 13.65 3.53 -8.65
N VAL A 46 12.35 3.52 -8.33
CA VAL A 46 11.57 2.28 -8.23
C VAL A 46 11.50 1.56 -9.59
N MET A 47 11.37 2.30 -10.69
CA MET A 47 11.41 1.75 -12.06
C MET A 47 12.81 1.27 -12.47
N CYS A 48 13.88 1.74 -11.84
CA CYS A 48 15.23 1.22 -12.11
C CYS A 48 15.58 0.02 -11.20
N LYS A 49 14.98 -0.05 -10.02
CA LYS A 49 15.21 -1.07 -8.99
C LYS A 49 13.88 -1.68 -8.59
N ALA A 50 13.32 -2.57 -9.42
CA ALA A 50 12.12 -3.29 -9.02
C ALA A 50 12.42 -4.12 -7.79
N ASP A 51 11.39 -4.28 -7.00
CA ASP A 51 11.30 -5.36 -6.04
C ASP A 51 10.81 -6.62 -6.78
N ALA A 52 11.65 -7.65 -6.88
CA ALA A 52 11.24 -8.95 -7.47
C ALA A 52 10.67 -9.89 -6.43
N ASP A 53 10.79 -9.56 -5.15
CA ASP A 53 10.36 -10.44 -4.10
C ASP A 53 8.84 -10.36 -3.98
N PRO A 54 8.12 -11.47 -4.25
CA PRO A 54 6.68 -11.47 -4.11
C PRO A 54 6.34 -11.20 -2.64
N GLU A 55 5.53 -10.16 -2.40
CA GLU A 55 4.93 -9.93 -1.08
C GLU A 55 4.04 -11.13 -0.77
N THR A 56 4.50 -12.00 0.13
CA THR A 56 3.74 -13.18 0.54
C THR A 56 2.60 -12.75 1.46
N LEU A 57 1.56 -13.57 1.55
CA LEU A 57 0.42 -13.31 2.42
C LEU A 57 0.53 -14.15 3.69
N ARG A 58 0.21 -13.57 4.85
CA ARG A 58 0.11 -14.29 6.12
C ARG A 58 -1.23 -14.04 6.80
N TRP A 59 -1.75 -15.05 7.47
CA TRP A 59 -2.95 -14.93 8.28
C TRP A 59 -2.65 -14.26 9.63
N VAL A 60 -3.60 -13.49 10.13
CA VAL A 60 -3.61 -12.92 11.49
C VAL A 60 -4.91 -13.30 12.17
N GLU A 61 -4.89 -13.51 13.48
CA GLU A 61 -6.04 -14.08 14.20
C GLU A 61 -7.27 -13.18 14.16
N GLU A 62 -7.04 -11.87 14.08
CA GLU A 62 -8.05 -10.82 14.15
C GLU A 62 -8.67 -10.46 12.80
N SER A 63 -8.22 -11.07 11.70
CA SER A 63 -8.72 -10.73 10.36
C SER A 63 -9.06 -11.95 9.52
N LYS A 64 -10.22 -11.88 8.87
CA LYS A 64 -10.61 -12.83 7.81
C LYS A 64 -9.73 -12.67 6.56
N PHE A 65 -9.10 -11.51 6.37
CA PHE A 65 -8.20 -11.23 5.24
C PHE A 65 -6.75 -11.42 5.65
N PRO A 66 -5.91 -11.99 4.77
CA PRO A 66 -4.48 -12.06 5.06
C PRO A 66 -3.86 -10.66 4.95
N LEU A 67 -2.73 -10.47 5.63
CA LEU A 67 -1.88 -9.28 5.50
C LEU A 67 -0.63 -9.61 4.68
N GLY A 68 -0.04 -8.58 4.07
CA GLY A 68 1.29 -8.70 3.46
C GLY A 68 2.36 -9.06 4.49
N ASN A 69 3.22 -10.01 4.14
CA ASN A 69 4.39 -10.40 4.90
C ASN A 69 5.62 -9.61 4.44
N ARG A 70 5.96 -8.58 5.22
CA ARG A 70 7.02 -7.60 4.94
C ARG A 70 8.41 -8.02 5.41
N THR A 71 8.67 -9.32 5.54
CA THR A 71 9.97 -9.85 6.01
C THR A 71 10.84 -10.39 4.89
N SER A 72 10.35 -10.37 3.64
CA SER A 72 11.11 -10.82 2.48
C SER A 72 12.36 -9.94 2.28
N PRO A 73 13.56 -10.52 2.06
CA PRO A 73 14.71 -9.75 1.60
C PRO A 73 14.42 -9.19 0.20
N HIS A 74 15.06 -8.08 -0.17
CA HIS A 74 14.86 -7.42 -1.47
C HIS A 74 16.18 -7.35 -2.26
N GLU A 75 16.18 -7.74 -3.54
CA GLU A 75 17.37 -7.67 -4.43
C GLU A 75 17.14 -6.94 -5.78
N CYS A 76 18.21 -6.67 -6.54
CA CYS A 76 18.14 -6.00 -7.85
C CYS A 76 17.72 -6.97 -8.97
N VAL A 77 16.95 -6.50 -9.96
CA VAL A 77 16.18 -7.41 -10.83
C VAL A 77 16.25 -7.07 -12.32
N ASN A 78 15.89 -8.07 -13.15
CA ASN A 78 15.61 -7.90 -14.57
C ASN A 78 14.10 -7.71 -14.80
N TRP A 79 13.71 -6.55 -15.34
CA TRP A 79 12.30 -6.16 -15.52
C TRP A 79 11.51 -7.02 -16.51
N ASP A 80 12.13 -7.47 -17.59
CA ASP A 80 11.45 -8.29 -18.59
C ASP A 80 11.13 -9.67 -18.03
N THR A 81 12.11 -10.26 -17.34
CA THR A 81 11.94 -11.56 -16.67
C THR A 81 10.87 -11.47 -15.58
N LEU A 82 10.93 -10.43 -14.74
CA LEU A 82 9.95 -10.21 -13.67
C LEU A 82 8.53 -10.08 -14.26
N ARG A 83 8.34 -9.19 -15.23
CA ARG A 83 7.03 -8.93 -15.83
C ARG A 83 6.45 -10.17 -16.50
N GLU A 84 7.25 -10.93 -17.25
CA GLU A 84 6.80 -12.17 -17.86
C GLU A 84 6.46 -13.24 -16.82
N GLY A 85 7.30 -13.40 -15.80
CA GLY A 85 7.06 -14.32 -14.69
C GLY A 85 5.75 -13.99 -13.95
N THR A 86 5.55 -12.73 -13.56
CA THR A 86 4.32 -12.30 -12.87
C THR A 86 3.08 -12.50 -13.74
N LYS A 87 3.17 -12.25 -15.05
CA LYS A 87 2.04 -12.48 -15.97
C LYS A 87 1.66 -13.96 -16.07
N ARG A 88 2.65 -14.86 -16.15
CA ARG A 88 2.42 -16.31 -16.25
C ARG A 88 1.86 -16.90 -14.95
N SER A 89 2.26 -16.36 -13.81
CA SER A 89 1.92 -16.87 -12.47
C SER A 89 0.82 -16.06 -11.77
N ARG A 90 0.04 -15.25 -12.50
CA ARG A 90 -1.01 -14.41 -11.93
C ARG A 90 -2.20 -15.28 -11.47
N VAL A 91 -2.59 -15.11 -10.22
CA VAL A 91 -3.80 -15.70 -9.62
C VAL A 91 -4.79 -14.58 -9.32
N ASP A 92 -6.09 -14.79 -9.58
CA ASP A 92 -7.13 -13.86 -9.13
C ASP A 92 -7.43 -14.12 -7.64
N PRO A 93 -7.05 -13.23 -6.70
CA PRO A 93 -7.32 -13.42 -5.28
C PRO A 93 -8.82 -13.40 -4.95
N PHE A 94 -9.66 -12.90 -5.86
CA PHE A 94 -11.12 -12.84 -5.70
C PHE A 94 -11.83 -14.05 -6.32
N ALA A 95 -11.12 -15.01 -6.89
CA ALA A 95 -11.74 -16.25 -7.33
C ALA A 95 -12.14 -17.10 -6.10
N PRO A 96 -13.36 -17.69 -6.11
CA PRO A 96 -13.81 -18.57 -5.03
C PRO A 96 -12.80 -19.68 -4.73
N GLY A 97 -12.53 -19.90 -3.44
CA GLY A 97 -11.64 -20.97 -2.99
C GLY A 97 -10.13 -20.68 -3.09
N VAL A 98 -9.71 -19.53 -3.65
CA VAL A 98 -8.28 -19.15 -3.68
C VAL A 98 -7.78 -18.74 -2.29
N LEU A 99 -8.55 -17.89 -1.60
CA LEU A 99 -8.24 -17.44 -0.25
C LEU A 99 -9.20 -18.11 0.74
N VAL A 100 -8.70 -19.08 1.50
CA VAL A 100 -9.43 -19.80 2.54
C VAL A 100 -8.68 -19.67 3.86
N HIS A 101 -9.28 -18.94 4.80
CA HIS A 101 -8.71 -18.76 6.12
C HIS A 101 -8.91 -20.06 6.95
N PRO A 102 -7.88 -20.58 7.66
CA PRO A 102 -7.99 -21.83 8.43
C PRO A 102 -9.13 -21.85 9.46
N LYS A 103 -9.34 -20.73 10.17
CA LYS A 103 -10.44 -20.51 11.14
C LYS A 103 -11.77 -20.03 10.53
N PHE A 104 -11.73 -19.03 9.65
CA PHE A 104 -12.94 -18.32 9.18
C PHE A 104 -13.48 -18.83 7.83
N GLY A 105 -12.83 -19.82 7.21
CA GLY A 105 -13.26 -20.40 5.94
C GLY A 105 -13.00 -19.48 4.74
N PRO A 106 -13.73 -19.68 3.62
CA PRO A 106 -13.53 -18.91 2.39
C PRO A 106 -13.70 -17.40 2.60
N VAL A 107 -12.73 -16.63 2.10
CA VAL A 107 -12.74 -15.16 2.19
C VAL A 107 -13.83 -14.59 1.29
N VAL A 108 -13.88 -15.05 0.04
CA VAL A 108 -14.83 -14.66 -1.01
C VAL A 108 -15.60 -15.88 -1.56
N PRO A 109 -16.58 -16.43 -0.84
CA PRO A 109 -17.33 -17.61 -1.29
C PRO A 109 -18.05 -17.40 -2.63
N ASP A 110 -18.57 -16.20 -2.86
CA ASP A 110 -19.31 -15.83 -4.07
C ASP A 110 -18.44 -15.05 -5.07
N GLY A 111 -17.11 -15.10 -4.87
CA GLY A 111 -16.14 -14.37 -5.67
C GLY A 111 -16.30 -12.86 -5.52
N ARG A 112 -16.26 -12.12 -6.63
CA ARG A 112 -16.33 -10.64 -6.64
C ARG A 112 -17.65 -10.06 -6.13
N GLU A 113 -18.72 -10.86 -6.11
CA GLU A 113 -20.03 -10.45 -5.59
C GLU A 113 -20.17 -10.68 -4.07
N THR A 114 -19.12 -11.19 -3.40
CA THR A 114 -19.13 -11.39 -1.95
C THR A 114 -19.29 -10.05 -1.24
N ILE A 115 -20.37 -9.91 -0.47
CA ILE A 115 -20.56 -8.75 0.42
C ILE A 115 -19.77 -8.97 1.72
N ILE A 116 -18.82 -8.08 1.99
CA ILE A 116 -17.99 -8.12 3.19
C ILE A 116 -18.61 -7.17 4.22
N GLY A 117 -19.11 -7.73 5.33
CA GLY A 117 -19.61 -6.94 6.46
C GLY A 117 -18.53 -6.03 7.06
N ASP A 118 -18.94 -4.87 7.59
CA ASP A 118 -18.02 -3.86 8.12
C ASP A 118 -17.16 -4.36 9.28
N GLU A 119 -17.64 -5.38 10.01
CA GLU A 119 -16.88 -6.09 11.05
C GLU A 119 -15.65 -6.81 10.47
N ASN A 120 -15.75 -7.25 9.21
CA ASN A 120 -14.77 -8.07 8.49
C ASN A 120 -13.94 -7.32 7.44
N ARG A 121 -14.20 -6.02 7.18
CA ARG A 121 -13.36 -5.20 6.29
C ARG A 121 -11.90 -5.20 6.76
N GLN A 122 -10.96 -5.15 5.82
CA GLN A 122 -9.52 -5.19 6.12
C GLN A 122 -9.15 -3.96 6.96
N ARG A 123 -8.80 -4.19 8.23
CA ARG A 123 -8.37 -3.15 9.16
C ARG A 123 -6.85 -3.04 9.12
N PHE A 124 -6.33 -1.81 9.18
CA PHE A 124 -4.89 -1.64 9.33
C PHE A 124 -4.48 -2.15 10.72
N VAL A 125 -3.70 -3.22 10.75
CA VAL A 125 -3.11 -3.74 11.99
C VAL A 125 -1.72 -3.13 12.14
N ILE A 126 -1.56 -2.20 13.08
CA ILE A 126 -0.26 -1.62 13.43
C ILE A 126 0.16 -2.22 14.78
N ASN A 127 1.29 -2.94 14.81
CA ASN A 127 1.82 -3.60 16.01
C ASN A 127 0.80 -4.51 16.73
N GLY A 128 0.02 -5.30 15.98
CA GLY A 128 -0.99 -6.21 16.56
C GLY A 128 -2.26 -5.51 17.07
N THR A 129 -2.35 -4.18 16.95
CA THR A 129 -3.57 -3.44 17.26
C THR A 129 -4.33 -3.13 15.98
N THR A 130 -5.55 -3.62 15.92
CA THR A 130 -6.51 -3.34 14.86
C THR A 130 -6.97 -1.89 14.95
N VAL A 131 -6.54 -1.04 14.01
CA VAL A 131 -7.03 0.35 13.90
C VAL A 131 -8.25 0.36 12.99
N PHE A 132 -9.39 0.75 13.55
CA PHE A 132 -10.57 1.13 12.79
C PHE A 132 -10.30 2.54 12.27
N ILE A 133 -10.11 2.70 10.95
CA ILE A 133 -10.28 4.01 10.33
C ILE A 133 -11.76 4.08 9.99
N PRO A 134 -12.61 4.77 10.78
CA PRO A 134 -13.97 5.02 10.33
C PRO A 134 -13.88 5.78 9.01
N GLU A 135 -14.63 5.32 8.00
CA GLU A 135 -15.00 6.19 6.90
C GLU A 135 -15.82 7.31 7.52
N ASN A 136 -15.17 8.40 7.91
CA ASN A 136 -15.88 9.63 8.16
C ASN A 136 -16.47 10.03 6.81
N GLU A 137 -17.76 9.73 6.62
CA GLU A 137 -18.63 10.58 5.84
C GLU A 137 -18.34 12.03 6.27
N ASN A 138 -18.03 12.88 5.29
CA ASN A 138 -17.62 14.29 5.38
C ASN A 138 -16.11 14.55 5.44
N ASN A 139 -15.50 14.62 4.26
CA ASN A 139 -14.80 15.85 3.92
C ASN A 139 -15.20 16.27 2.52
N GLY A 140 -16.22 17.14 2.45
CA GLY A 140 -16.42 17.95 1.27
C GLY A 140 -15.23 18.90 1.10
N ARG A 141 -14.53 18.75 -0.02
CA ARG A 141 -13.95 19.83 -0.82
C ARG A 141 -13.79 19.35 -2.24
#